data_AF-K2D411-F1
#
_entry.id   AF-K2D411-F1
#
_cell.length_a   1.000
_cell.length_b   1.000
_cell.length_c   1.000
_cell.angle_alpha   90.00
_cell.angle_beta   90.00
_cell.angle_gamma   90.00
#
_symmetry.space_group_name_H-M   'P 1'
#
loop_
_entity.id
_entity.type
_entity.pdbx_description
1 polymer ?
#
loop_
_entity_poly.entity_id
_entity_poly.type
_entity_poly.pdbx_seq_one_letter_code
_entity_poly.pdbx_strand_id
1 'polypeptide(L)'
;GRKQPYLFQLADKKAFTFAGLWEHWEDNQGNELFSCTIITTAPNELVAEYHDRMPVIFDAENCWAWLEDKPVKELQPLLQSYPPEKMAKPIQMNPLDLRRIDR
;
A
#
# COMPACT_ATOMS: atom_id res chain seq x y z
N GLY A 1 22.58 9.18 -9.58
CA GLY A 1 23.10 8.28 -8.53
C GLY A 1 22.40 6.93 -8.60
N ARG A 2 22.93 5.91 -7.93
CA ARG A 2 22.31 4.57 -7.86
C ARG A 2 21.08 4.62 -6.94
N LYS A 3 19.95 4.00 -7.34
CA LYS A 3 18.77 3.87 -6.47
C LYS A 3 19.10 2.97 -5.28
N GLN A 4 18.86 3.46 -4.06
CA GLN A 4 19.04 2.74 -2.82
C GLN A 4 17.68 2.25 -2.31
N PRO A 5 17.41 0.94 -2.25
CA PRO A 5 16.15 0.42 -1.73
C PRO A 5 16.06 0.54 -0.21
N TYR A 6 14.83 0.74 0.28
CA TYR A 6 14.47 0.78 1.69
C TYR A 6 13.26 -0.12 1.96
N LEU A 7 13.26 -0.77 3.12
CA LEU A 7 12.13 -1.54 3.64
C LEU A 7 11.36 -0.69 4.65
N PHE A 8 10.05 -0.55 4.43
CA PHE A 8 9.11 0.09 5.34
C PHE A 8 8.33 -0.96 6.14
N GLN A 9 8.13 -0.72 7.42
CA GLN A 9 7.41 -1.60 8.33
C GLN A 9 6.60 -0.79 9.34
N LEU A 10 5.54 -1.37 9.91
CA LEU A 10 4.88 -0.80 11.08
C LEU A 10 5.74 -0.99 12.33
N ALA A 11 5.62 -0.07 13.27
CA ALA A 11 6.40 -0.07 14.51
C ALA A 11 6.13 -1.34 15.36
N ASP A 12 4.90 -1.85 15.33
CA ASP A 12 4.47 -3.05 16.04
C ASP A 12 4.79 -4.37 15.30
N LYS A 13 5.32 -4.28 14.07
CA LYS A 13 5.63 -5.41 13.19
C LYS A 13 4.45 -6.34 12.89
N LYS A 14 3.21 -5.88 13.09
CA LYS A 14 2.03 -6.66 12.76
C LYS A 14 1.74 -6.61 11.26
N ALA A 15 0.93 -7.57 10.82
CA ALA A 15 0.34 -7.51 9.49
C ALA A 15 -0.61 -6.31 9.38
N PHE A 16 -0.68 -5.75 8.19
CA PHE A 16 -1.54 -4.62 7.84
C PHE A 16 -2.08 -4.83 6.43
N THR A 17 -3.00 -3.96 6.02
CA THR A 17 -3.64 -4.04 4.70
C THR A 17 -3.43 -2.75 3.93
N PHE A 18 -3.51 -2.85 2.60
CA PHE A 18 -3.54 -1.68 1.74
C PHE A 18 -4.96 -1.45 1.22
N ALA A 19 -5.36 -0.19 1.06
CA ALA A 19 -6.53 0.13 0.27
C ALA A 19 -6.28 -0.25 -1.18
N GLY A 20 -7.25 -0.91 -1.79
CA GLY A 20 -7.15 -1.37 -3.16
C GLY A 20 -8.49 -1.39 -3.87
N LEU A 21 -8.41 -1.39 -5.19
CA LEU A 21 -9.53 -1.64 -6.10
C LEU A 21 -9.27 -2.97 -6.81
N TRP A 22 -10.34 -3.64 -7.19
CA TRP A 22 -10.28 -4.83 -8.02
C TRP A 22 -11.28 -4.70 -9.16
N GLU A 23 -11.01 -5.42 -10.25
CA GLU A 23 -11.87 -5.44 -11.43
C GLU A 23 -11.88 -6.85 -12.03
N HIS A 24 -13.03 -7.23 -12.57
CA HIS A 24 -13.18 -8.38 -13.44
C HIS A 24 -13.46 -7.89 -14.86
N TRP A 25 -12.54 -8.19 -15.78
CA TRP A 25 -12.66 -7.84 -17.18
C TRP A 25 -12.80 -9.10 -18.03
N GLU A 26 -13.78 -9.11 -18.94
CA GLU A 26 -13.99 -10.17 -19.92
C GLU A 26 -13.83 -9.59 -21.33
N ASP A 27 -13.11 -10.31 -22.20
CA ASP A 27 -12.95 -9.93 -23.60
C ASP A 27 -14.01 -10.56 -24.52
N ASN A 28 -14.08 -10.12 -25.77
CA ASN A 28 -15.05 -10.64 -26.75
C ASN A 28 -14.85 -12.13 -27.13
N GLN A 29 -13.76 -12.76 -26.67
CA GLN A 29 -13.46 -14.18 -26.89
C GLN A 29 -13.81 -15.02 -25.66
N GLY A 30 -14.31 -14.41 -24.57
CA GLY A 30 -14.64 -15.07 -23.31
C GLY A 30 -13.43 -15.30 -22.40
N ASN A 31 -12.31 -14.61 -22.60
CA ASN A 31 -11.19 -14.65 -21.66
C ASN A 31 -11.46 -13.74 -20.46
N GLU A 32 -11.31 -14.28 -19.26
CA GLU A 32 -11.48 -13.55 -18.00
C GLU A 32 -10.14 -13.05 -17.43
N LEU A 33 -10.13 -11.82 -16.92
CA LEU A 33 -9.01 -11.22 -16.19
C LEU A 33 -9.52 -10.64 -14.87
N PHE A 34 -9.05 -11.23 -13.77
CA PHE A 34 -9.18 -10.65 -12.43
C PHE A 34 -7.92 -9.85 -12.12
N SER A 35 -8.08 -8.57 -11.82
CA SER A 35 -6.97 -7.68 -11.52
C SER A 35 -7.25 -6.84 -10.29
N CYS A 36 -6.19 -6.35 -9.65
CA CYS A 36 -6.30 -5.40 -8.56
C CYS A 36 -5.18 -4.36 -8.62
N THR A 37 -5.42 -3.23 -7.96
CA THR A 37 -4.45 -2.15 -7.82
C THR A 37 -4.46 -1.60 -6.40
N ILE A 38 -3.30 -1.12 -5.95
CA ILE A 38 -3.13 -0.46 -4.66
C ILE A 38 -3.38 1.04 -4.84
N ILE A 39 -4.23 1.60 -3.97
CA ILE A 39 -4.45 3.04 -3.92
C ILE A 39 -3.25 3.69 -3.22
N THR A 40 -2.74 4.76 -3.83
CA THR A 40 -1.67 5.58 -3.27
C THR A 40 -2.17 6.97 -2.92
N THR A 41 -1.53 7.58 -1.93
CA THR A 41 -1.78 8.94 -1.45
C THR A 41 -0.45 9.71 -1.37
N ALA A 42 -0.53 10.97 -0.96
CA ALA A 42 0.65 11.76 -0.60
C ALA A 42 1.40 11.08 0.57
N PRO A 43 2.73 11.15 0.61
CA PRO A 43 3.50 10.55 1.69
C PRO A 43 3.31 11.35 2.99
N ASN A 44 3.40 10.66 4.12
CA ASN A 44 3.65 11.33 5.39
C ASN A 44 5.11 11.83 5.46
N GLU A 45 5.44 12.55 6.52
CA GLU A 45 6.77 13.15 6.73
C GLU A 45 7.91 12.12 6.65
N LEU A 46 7.70 10.91 7.20
CA LEU A 46 8.70 9.84 7.19
C LEU A 46 8.96 9.29 5.78
N VAL A 47 7.90 9.05 5.00
CA VAL A 47 8.02 8.48 3.65
C VAL A 47 8.47 9.54 2.64
N ALA A 48 8.14 10.81 2.87
CA ALA A 48 8.46 11.93 1.98
C ALA A 48 9.98 12.14 1.81
N GLU A 49 10.79 11.71 2.78
CA GLU A 49 12.26 11.69 2.67
C GLU A 49 12.77 10.73 1.60
N TYR A 50 11.96 9.74 1.18
CA TYR A 50 12.37 8.62 0.32
C TYR A 50 11.56 8.52 -0.98
N HIS A 51 10.27 8.88 -0.97
CA HIS A 51 9.38 8.76 -2.13
C HIS A 51 8.23 9.78 -2.10
N ASP A 52 7.75 10.16 -3.27
CA ASP A 52 6.64 11.10 -3.48
C ASP A 52 5.23 10.50 -3.35
N ARG A 53 5.12 9.21 -3.05
CA ARG A 53 3.85 8.47 -2.95
C ARG A 53 3.94 7.42 -1.87
N MET A 54 2.81 7.18 -1.22
CA MET A 54 2.67 6.19 -0.17
C MET A 54 1.39 5.39 -0.40
N PRO A 55 1.40 4.05 -0.24
CA PRO A 55 0.17 3.29 -0.20
C PRO A 55 -0.73 3.74 0.95
N VAL A 56 -2.05 3.76 0.74
CA VAL A 56 -2.99 3.91 1.87
C VAL A 56 -2.95 2.61 2.68
N ILE A 57 -2.56 2.70 3.96
CA ILE A 57 -2.43 1.56 4.87
C ILE A 57 -3.59 1.59 5.87
N PHE A 58 -4.22 0.44 6.12
CA PHE A 58 -5.15 0.25 7.22
C PHE A 58 -4.60 -0.75 8.23
N ASP A 59 -4.83 -0.46 9.51
CA ASP A 59 -4.66 -1.43 10.58
C ASP A 59 -5.84 -2.42 10.61
N ALA A 60 -5.75 -3.42 11.50
CA ALA A 60 -6.74 -4.48 11.62
C ALA A 60 -8.14 -3.98 12.04
N GLU A 61 -8.23 -2.81 12.64
CA GLU A 61 -9.50 -2.24 13.11
C GLU A 61 -10.21 -1.48 11.98
N ASN A 62 -9.46 -0.78 11.13
CA ASN A 62 -10.01 0.08 10.10
C ASN A 62 -10.15 -0.60 8.73
N CYS A 63 -9.50 -1.74 8.50
CA CYS A 63 -9.51 -2.40 7.18
C CYS A 63 -10.91 -2.81 6.72
N TRP A 64 -11.80 -3.18 7.65
CA TRP A 64 -13.17 -3.61 7.32
C TRP A 64 -14.05 -2.47 6.84
N ALA A 65 -13.84 -1.25 7.36
CA ALA A 65 -14.60 -0.07 6.95
C ALA A 65 -14.42 0.24 5.46
N TRP A 66 -13.25 -0.09 4.88
CA TRP A 66 -12.99 0.08 3.45
C TRP A 66 -13.82 -0.88 2.57
N LEU A 67 -14.22 -2.03 3.11
CA LEU A 67 -14.96 -3.06 2.39
C LEU A 67 -16.48 -2.93 2.53
N GLU A 68 -16.96 -1.89 3.23
CA GLU A 68 -18.39 -1.63 3.38
C GLU A 68 -18.99 -1.09 2.08
N ASP A 69 -20.20 -1.55 1.75
CA ASP A 69 -20.97 -1.04 0.61
C ASP A 69 -21.58 0.33 0.94
N LYS A 70 -20.74 1.37 0.83
CA LYS A 70 -21.08 2.77 1.11
C LYS A 70 -20.81 3.66 -0.10
N PRO A 71 -21.50 4.80 -0.21
CA PRO A 71 -21.18 5.80 -1.22
C PRO A 71 -19.70 6.20 -1.18
N VAL A 72 -19.07 6.32 -2.34
CA VAL A 72 -17.64 6.67 -2.45
C VAL A 72 -17.25 7.90 -1.64
N LYS A 73 -18.13 8.91 -1.55
CA LYS A 73 -17.90 10.14 -0.76
C LYS A 73 -17.70 9.87 0.74
N GLU A 74 -18.30 8.80 1.27
CA GLU A 74 -18.15 8.38 2.66
C GLU A 74 -16.87 7.57 2.90
N LEU A 75 -16.35 6.90 1.87
CA LEU A 75 -15.12 6.10 1.93
C LEU A 75 -13.86 6.93 1.63
N GLN A 76 -13.96 7.99 0.82
CA GLN A 76 -12.85 8.88 0.48
C GLN A 76 -12.04 9.41 1.69
N PRO A 77 -12.66 9.77 2.84
CA PRO A 77 -11.92 10.18 4.03
C PRO A 77 -10.97 9.11 4.60
N LEU A 78 -11.14 7.83 4.26
CA LEU A 78 -10.24 6.76 4.69
C LEU A 78 -8.90 6.77 3.91
N LEU A 79 -8.83 7.44 2.75
CA LEU A 79 -7.67 7.41 1.85
C LEU A 79 -6.56 8.40 2.25
N GLN A 80 -6.15 8.35 3.51
CA GLN A 80 -5.14 9.23 4.11
C GLN A 80 -3.79 8.52 4.28
N SER A 81 -2.73 9.31 4.45
CA SER A 81 -1.41 8.78 4.79
C SER A 81 -1.43 8.15 6.18
N TYR A 82 -0.75 7.01 6.34
CA TYR A 82 -0.65 6.35 7.64
C TYR A 82 0.13 7.22 8.64
N PRO A 83 -0.20 7.21 9.94
CA PRO A 83 0.50 8.04 10.92
C PRO A 83 2.00 7.66 11.04
N PRO A 84 2.94 8.61 10.86
CA PRO A 84 4.38 8.31 10.83
C PRO A 84 4.89 7.74 12.15
N GLU A 85 4.31 8.12 13.29
CA GLU A 85 4.66 7.63 14.62
C GLU A 85 4.31 6.14 14.84
N LYS A 86 3.42 5.58 14.01
CA LYS A 86 3.10 4.15 14.00
C LYS A 86 3.97 3.34 13.04
N MET A 87 4.93 3.97 12.36
CA MET A 87 5.86 3.32 11.44
C MET A 87 7.24 3.15 12.09
N ALA A 88 7.92 2.06 11.73
CA ALA A 88 9.32 1.88 12.08
C ALA A 88 10.22 2.73 11.19
N LYS A 89 11.41 3.08 11.69
CA LYS A 89 12.44 3.74 10.86
C LYS A 89 12.77 2.86 9.64
N PRO A 90 12.77 3.40 8.41
CA PRO A 90 13.06 2.62 7.21
C PRO A 90 14.45 1.98 7.25
N ILE A 91 14.52 0.72 6.83
CA ILE A 91 15.75 -0.08 6.85
C ILE A 91 16.37 -0.03 5.45
N GLN A 92 17.61 0.44 5.36
CA GLN A 92 18.36 0.41 4.10
C GLN A 92 18.66 -1.03 3.71
N MET A 93 18.26 -1.43 2.50
CA MET A 93 18.41 -2.80 2.02
C MET A 93 19.63 -2.93 1.09
N ASN A 94 20.30 -4.09 1.08
CA ASN A 94 21.26 -4.39 0.03
C ASN A 94 20.50 -4.72 -1.27
N PRO A 95 20.77 -4.05 -2.42
CA PRO A 95 20.10 -4.36 -3.68
C PRO A 95 20.22 -5.82 -4.13
N LEU A 96 21.23 -6.56 -3.67
CA LEU A 96 21.38 -7.98 -3.98
C LEU A 96 20.39 -8.88 -3.20
N ASP A 97 19.91 -8.43 -2.04
CA ASP A 97 18.96 -9.20 -1.24
C ASP A 97 17.54 -9.16 -1.82
N LEU A 98 17.20 -8.12 -2.59
CA LEU A 98 15.91 -8.03 -3.29
C LEU A 98 15.75 -9.11 -4.37
N ARG A 99 16.85 -9.53 -5.02
CA ARG A 99 16.82 -10.51 -6.12
C ARG A 99 16.56 -11.95 -5.66
N ARG A 100 16.53 -12.18 -4.34
CA ARG A 100 16.29 -13.50 -3.75
C ARG A 100 14.82 -13.75 -3.42
N ILE A 101 13.98 -12.71 -3.47
CA ILE A 101 12.55 -12.81 -3.17
C ILE A 101 11.76 -13.35 -4.38
N ASP A 102 12.32 -13.22 -5.59
CA ASP A 102 11.70 -13.68 -6.86
C ASP A 102 12.02 -15.16 -7.20
N ARG A 103 12.34 -16.03 -6.22
CA ARG A 103 12.53 -17.49 -6.42
C ARG A 103 11.76 -18.33 -5.44
#